data_AF-A0A1U7HX02-F1
#
_entry.id   AF-A0A1U7HX02-F1
#
_cell.length_a   1.000
_cell.length_b   1.000
_cell.length_c   1.000
_cell.angle_alpha   90.00
_cell.angle_beta   90.00
_cell.angle_gamma   90.00
#
_symmetry.space_group_name_H-M   'P 1'
#
loop_
_entity.id
_entity.type
_entity.pdbx_description
1 polymer ?
#
loop_
_entity_poly.entity_id
_entity_poly.type
_entity_poly.pdbx_seq_one_letter_code
_entity_poly.pdbx_strand_id
1 'polypeptide(L)' 'MNLIYWLVVIGYAIGAWIFWNGFHRTTFSRSLPNRLSLSLLWPVLLISNKSYRQNFRKALRG' A
#
# COMPACT_ATOMS: atom_id res chain seq x y z
N MET A 1 15.08 -9.64 -20.11
CA MET A 1 14.20 -9.19 -19.01
C MET A 1 13.31 -8.08 -19.55
N ASN A 2 11.99 -8.19 -19.43
CA ASN A 2 11.04 -7.30 -20.12
C ASN A 2 10.79 -6.01 -19.32
N LEU A 3 10.64 -4.88 -20.00
CA LEU A 3 10.33 -3.56 -19.40
C LEU A 3 9.08 -3.61 -18.48
N ILE A 4 8.08 -4.40 -18.88
CA ILE A 4 6.84 -4.60 -18.12
C ILE A 4 7.11 -5.18 -16.73
N TYR A 5 8.07 -6.11 -16.61
CA TYR A 5 8.44 -6.68 -15.32
C TYR A 5 8.97 -5.60 -14.38
N TRP A 6 9.86 -4.74 -14.88
CA TRP A 6 10.40 -3.62 -14.10
C TRP A 6 9.33 -2.61 -13.71
N LEU A 7 8.38 -2.28 -14.61
CA LEU A 7 7.26 -1.40 -14.29
C LEU A 7 6.39 -1.96 -13.16
N VAL A 8 6.11 -3.26 -13.17
CA VAL A 8 5.33 -3.93 -12.12
C VAL A 8 6.08 -3.92 -10.79
N VAL A 9 7.37 -4.27 -10.79
CA VAL A 9 8.21 -4.29 -9.59
C VAL A 9 8.36 -2.89 -8.98
N ILE A 10 8.62 -1.88 -9.82
CA ILE A 10 8.75 -0.49 -9.38
C ILE A 10 7.41 0.03 -8.86
N GLY A 11 6.31 -0.24 -9.56
CA GLY A 11 4.96 0.11 -9.10
C GLY A 11 4.61 -0.55 -7.76
N TYR A 12 5.01 -1.81 -7.56
CA TYR A 12 4.88 -2.53 -6.30
C TYR A 12 5.66 -1.90 -5.16
N ALA A 13 6.93 -1.59 -5.37
CA ALA A 13 7.77 -0.96 -4.36
C ALA A 13 7.26 0.46 -4.00
N ILE A 14 6.88 1.26 -5.00
CA ILE A 14 6.36 2.62 -4.79
C ILE A 14 5.05 2.60 -4.01
N GLY A 15 4.10 1.74 -4.38
CA GLY A 15 2.81 1.61 -3.70
C GLY A 15 2.98 1.22 -2.23
N ALA A 16 3.84 0.23 -1.96
CA ALA A 16 4.17 -0.19 -0.61
C ALA A 16 4.85 0.92 0.20
N TRP A 17 5.79 1.67 -0.39
CA TRP A 17 6.52 2.75 0.29
C TRP A 17 5.61 3.92 0.66
N ILE A 18 4.75 4.36 -0.26
CA ILE A 18 3.80 5.45 0.00
C ILE A 18 2.82 5.05 1.11
N PHE A 19 2.27 3.84 1.04
CA PHE A 19 1.36 3.35 2.07
C PHE A 19 2.05 3.19 3.42
N TRP A 20 3.28 2.67 3.43
CA TRP A 20 4.09 2.55 4.63
C TRP A 20 4.30 3.91 5.28
N ASN A 21 4.74 4.92 4.53
CA ASN A 21 4.95 6.28 5.05
C ASN A 21 3.64 6.93 5.51
N GLY A 22 2.55 6.81 4.76
CA GLY A 22 1.26 7.38 5.11
C GLY A 22 0.44 6.57 6.12
N PHE A 23 0.94 5.41 6.57
CA PHE A 23 0.20 4.49 7.45
C PHE A 23 -0.31 5.15 8.73
N HIS A 24 0.44 6.11 9.27
CA HIS A 24 0.08 6.84 10.48
C HIS A 24 -1.21 7.68 10.34
N ARG A 25 -1.62 8.02 9.11
CA ARG A 25 -2.86 8.75 8.78
C ARG A 25 -4.06 7.83 8.51
N THR A 26 -3.83 6.51 8.47
CA THR A 26 -4.90 5.54 8.27
C THR A 26 -5.63 5.26 9.59
N THR A 27 -6.87 4.80 9.51
CA THR A 27 -7.63 4.35 10.69
C THR A 27 -7.30 2.91 11.10
N PHE A 28 -6.23 2.31 10.56
CA PHE A 28 -5.81 0.96 10.93
C PHE A 28 -5.11 0.95 12.30
N SER A 29 -5.19 -0.18 13.00
CA SER A 29 -4.44 -0.39 14.23
C SER A 29 -2.94 -0.25 13.97
N ARG A 30 -2.30 0.61 14.77
CA ARG A 30 -0.87 0.96 14.68
C ARG A 30 0.01 -0.14 15.26
N SER A 31 -0.05 -1.34 14.70
CA SER A 31 0.84 -2.43 15.03
C SER A 31 1.80 -2.72 13.87
N LEU A 32 3.05 -3.04 14.21
CA LEU A 32 4.08 -3.39 13.23
C LEU A 32 3.64 -4.51 12.28
N PRO A 33 3.06 -5.63 12.77
CA PRO A 33 2.59 -6.71 11.89
C PRO A 33 1.50 -6.22 10.94
N ASN A 34 0.56 -5.40 11.44
CA ASN A 34 -0.55 -4.92 10.64
C ASN A 34 -0.08 -3.94 9.56
N ARG A 35 0.85 -3.03 9.88
CA ARG A 35 1.49 -2.14 8.91
C ARG A 35 2.20 -2.92 7.81
N LEU A 36 2.96 -3.95 8.18
CA LEU A 36 3.77 -4.76 7.26
C LEU A 36 2.88 -5.59 6.34
N SER A 37 1.89 -6.31 6.91
CA SER A 37 0.91 -7.08 6.14
C SER A 37 0.12 -6.21 5.19
N LEU A 38 -0.40 -5.07 5.66
CA LEU A 38 -1.20 -4.16 4.84
C LEU A 38 -0.37 -3.45 3.76
N SER A 39 0.93 -3.23 3.98
CA SER A 39 1.83 -2.64 2.98
C SER A 39 2.26 -3.65 1.91
N LEU A 40 2.49 -4.91 2.27
CA LEU A 40 2.84 -5.97 1.31
C LEU A 40 1.63 -6.44 0.50
N LEU A 41 0.47 -6.55 1.14
CA LEU A 41 -0.77 -6.98 0.50
C LEU A 41 -1.47 -5.84 -0.25
N TRP A 42 -0.80 -4.69 -0.43
CA TRP A 42 -1.38 -3.50 -1.03
C TRP A 42 -2.07 -3.73 -2.39
N PRO A 43 -1.52 -4.48 -3.37
CA PRO A 43 -2.15 -4.59 -4.69
C PRO A 43 -3.46 -5.37 -4.60
N VAL A 44 -3.45 -6.45 -3.81
CA VAL A 44 -4.61 -7.31 -3.59
C VAL A 44 -5.67 -6.53 -2.83
N LEU A 45 -5.31 -5.86 -1.74
CA LEU A 45 -6.24 -5.10 -0.90
C LEU A 45 -6.81 -3.87 -1.62
N LEU A 46 -6.06 -3.27 -2.54
CA LEU A 46 -6.53 -2.14 -3.34
C LEU A 46 -7.64 -2.58 -4.31
N ILE A 47 -7.59 -3.80 -4.83
CA ILE A 47 -8.64 -4.35 -5.70
C ILE A 47 -9.79 -4.91 -4.86
N SER A 48 -9.50 -5.71 -3.84
CA SER A 48 -10.49 -6.50 -3.09
C SER A 48 -11.21 -5.72 -1.98
N ASN A 49 -10.62 -4.67 -1.42
CA ASN A 49 -11.13 -4.04 -0.19
C ASN A 49 -11.40 -2.53 -0.36
N LYS A 50 -12.68 -2.15 -0.32
CA LYS A 50 -13.11 -0.75 -0.42
C LYS A 50 -12.60 0.13 0.73
N SER A 51 -12.59 -0.40 1.96
CA SER A 51 -12.06 0.33 3.13
C SER A 51 -10.55 0.54 3.00
N TYR A 52 -9.82 -0.46 2.52
CA TYR A 52 -8.40 -0.31 2.22
C TYR A 52 -8.15 0.78 1.19
N ARG A 53 -8.87 0.80 0.06
CA ARG A 53 -8.75 1.88 -0.95
C ARG A 53 -8.93 3.27 -0.36
N GLN A 54 -9.92 3.45 0.51
CA GLN A 54 -10.15 4.74 1.16
C GLN A 54 -8.97 5.14 2.06
N ASN A 55 -8.45 4.20 2.84
CA ASN A 55 -7.27 4.42 3.67
C ASN A 55 -5.99 4.64 2.85
N PHE A 56 -5.83 3.94 1.74
CA PHE A 56 -4.73 4.13 0.79
C PHE A 56 -4.76 5.54 0.18
N ARG A 57 -5.94 6.05 -0.20
CA ARG A 57 -6.11 7.45 -0.63
C ARG A 57 -5.78 8.45 0.47
N LYS A 58 -6.06 8.13 1.74
CA LYS A 58 -5.64 8.97 2.89
C LYS A 58 -4.13 8.95 3.08
N ALA A 59 -3.48 7.78 2.91
CA ALA A 59 -2.04 7.65 2.96
C ALA A 59 -1.33 8.41 1.82
N LEU A 60 -1.95 8.49 0.63
CA LEU A 60 -1.47 9.25 -0.53
C LEU A 60 -1.60 10.76 -0.38
N ARG A 61 -2.59 11.26 0.37
CA ARG A 61 -2.83 12.70 0.61
C ARG A 61 -1.92 13.24 1.71
N GLY A 62 -0.64 12.84 1.69
CA GLY A 62 0.41 13.40 2.52
C GLY A 62 0.41 14.91 2.48
#